data_AF-A0A0M4PKI1-F1
#
_entry.id   AF-A0A0M4PKI1-F1
#
_cell.length_a   1.000
_cell.length_b   1.000
_cell.length_c   1.000
_cell.angle_alpha   90.00
_cell.angle_beta   90.00
_cell.angle_gamma   90.00
#
_symmetry.space_group_name_H-M   'P 1'
#
loop_
_entity.id
_entity.type
_entity.pdbx_description
1 polymer ?
#
loop_
_entity_poly.entity_id
_entity_poly.type
_entity_poly.pdbx_seq_one_letter_code
_entity_poly.pdbx_strand_id
1 'polypeptide(L)'
;NGKTSQQYTGTVLFSGELHEHKSFIPQKATLHAGTLVLGKNAELSLISFEQKPGSLLVMGPGSVLSTHKPTASGSAASGGIVINNITIDFSEIVSDNGVASPPTLKLGATPTPIAAGPGAHRSKQSALPQANKQAPDVDQEKIYLTGTLTLIDPSGVFYQNPYLGQDREIELLALPQDSSKVDI
;
A
#
# COMPACT_ATOMS: atom_id res chain seq x y z
N ASN A 1 -27.84 -8.20 -29.51
CA ASN A 1 -26.48 -7.61 -29.59
C ASN A 1 -25.83 -7.62 -28.21
N GLY A 2 -25.15 -8.72 -27.89
CA GLY A 2 -24.45 -8.89 -26.62
C GLY A 2 -23.16 -8.06 -26.61
N LYS A 3 -23.09 -7.06 -25.74
CA LYS A 3 -21.81 -6.42 -25.39
C LYS A 3 -21.03 -7.39 -24.53
N THR A 4 -20.12 -8.14 -25.13
CA THR A 4 -19.00 -8.72 -24.37
C THR A 4 -18.16 -7.55 -23.88
N SER A 5 -18.26 -7.23 -22.59
CA SER A 5 -17.29 -6.35 -21.94
C SER A 5 -15.93 -7.03 -22.09
N GLN A 6 -15.08 -6.54 -23.00
CA GLN A 6 -13.72 -7.02 -23.17
C GLN A 6 -13.00 -6.77 -21.84
N GLN A 7 -12.77 -7.83 -21.06
CA GLN A 7 -12.00 -7.74 -19.82
C GLN A 7 -10.52 -7.68 -20.21
N TYR A 8 -9.96 -6.48 -20.22
CA TYR A 8 -8.53 -6.27 -20.42
C TYR A 8 -7.79 -6.66 -19.14
N THR A 9 -6.97 -7.71 -19.23
CA THR A 9 -6.02 -8.09 -18.18
C THR A 9 -4.64 -7.63 -18.61
N GLY A 10 -3.94 -6.94 -17.71
CA GLY A 10 -2.60 -6.43 -17.99
C GLY A 10 -1.93 -5.92 -16.73
N THR A 11 -0.77 -5.29 -16.94
CA THR A 11 0.00 -4.65 -15.87
C THR A 11 -0.11 -3.14 -16.00
N VAL A 12 -0.46 -2.47 -14.89
CA VAL A 12 -0.36 -1.02 -14.76
C VAL A 12 0.85 -0.73 -13.88
N LEU A 13 1.83 0.02 -14.40
CA LEU A 13 3.04 0.40 -13.70
C LEU A 13 3.04 1.90 -13.39
N PHE A 14 3.15 2.25 -12.12
CA PHE A 14 3.51 3.59 -11.66
C PHE A 14 4.97 3.57 -11.22
N SER A 15 5.82 4.25 -11.97
CA SER A 15 7.24 4.47 -11.63
C SER A 15 7.52 5.95 -11.70
N GLY A 16 8.25 6.47 -10.72
CA GLY A 16 8.69 7.87 -10.71
C GLY A 16 10.08 8.09 -11.27
N GLU A 17 10.64 7.15 -12.04
CA GLU A 17 11.93 7.36 -12.72
C GLU A 17 11.88 8.48 -13.78
N LEU A 18 10.69 8.80 -14.30
CA LEU A 18 10.52 9.73 -15.42
C LEU A 18 9.84 11.05 -15.06
N HIS A 19 9.17 11.14 -13.91
CA HIS A 19 8.40 12.31 -13.47
C HIS A 19 8.33 12.36 -11.94
N GLU A 20 7.73 13.41 -11.37
CA GLU A 20 7.36 13.42 -9.95
C GLU A 20 6.70 12.09 -9.60
N HIS A 21 7.19 11.43 -8.54
CA HIS A 21 6.81 10.07 -8.18
C HIS A 21 5.33 9.91 -7.78
N LYS A 22 4.50 10.93 -7.96
CA LYS A 22 3.15 11.03 -7.42
C LYS A 22 2.10 11.04 -8.54
N SER A 23 1.20 10.09 -8.47
CA SER A 23 0.00 9.99 -9.30
C SER A 23 -1.24 10.25 -8.47
N PHE A 24 -2.14 11.06 -9.01
CA PHE A 24 -3.38 11.45 -8.36
C PHE A 24 -4.58 11.08 -9.23
N ILE A 25 -5.50 10.30 -8.67
CA ILE A 25 -6.69 9.80 -9.35
C ILE A 25 -7.94 10.25 -8.56
N PRO A 26 -8.72 11.23 -9.04
CA PRO A 26 -9.84 11.81 -8.29
C PRO A 26 -11.10 10.92 -8.31
N GLN A 27 -10.93 9.60 -8.39
CA GLN A 27 -12.01 8.63 -8.47
C GLN A 27 -11.69 7.39 -7.64
N LYS A 28 -12.72 6.60 -7.35
CA LYS A 28 -12.57 5.26 -6.78
C LYS A 28 -11.93 4.35 -7.83
N ALA A 29 -11.05 3.45 -7.42
CA ALA A 29 -10.47 2.46 -8.33
C ALA A 29 -10.76 1.04 -7.83
N THR A 30 -11.14 0.17 -8.77
CA THR A 30 -11.28 -1.26 -8.54
C THR A 30 -10.35 -2.00 -9.48
N LEU A 31 -9.40 -2.75 -8.93
CA LEU A 31 -8.56 -3.66 -9.68
C LEU A 31 -9.29 -5.01 -9.81
N HIS A 32 -9.88 -5.26 -10.97
CA HIS A 32 -10.67 -6.48 -11.22
C HIS A 32 -9.79 -7.70 -11.53
N ALA A 33 -8.84 -7.54 -12.44
CA ALA A 33 -7.91 -8.59 -12.88
C ALA A 33 -6.59 -7.93 -13.30
N GLY A 34 -5.50 -8.69 -13.27
CA GLY A 34 -4.17 -8.20 -13.64
C GLY A 34 -3.37 -7.65 -12.45
N THR A 35 -2.33 -6.87 -12.75
CA THR A 35 -1.34 -6.46 -11.76
C THR A 35 -1.22 -4.94 -11.71
N LEU A 36 -1.33 -4.37 -10.52
CA LEU A 36 -0.92 -2.99 -10.25
C LEU A 36 0.47 -3.02 -9.61
N VAL A 37 1.43 -2.35 -10.23
CA VAL A 37 2.81 -2.23 -9.73
C VAL A 37 3.07 -0.78 -9.34
N LEU A 38 3.38 -0.56 -8.07
CA LEU A 38 3.95 0.69 -7.57
C LEU A 38 5.45 0.47 -7.41
N GLY A 39 6.23 1.02 -8.34
CA GLY A 39 7.69 0.93 -8.31
C GLY A 39 8.31 1.71 -7.15
N LYS A 40 9.64 1.70 -7.07
CA LYS A 40 10.37 2.41 -6.01
C LYS A 40 9.94 3.87 -5.88
N ASN A 41 9.62 4.27 -4.65
CA ASN A 41 9.14 5.59 -4.26
C ASN A 41 7.85 6.07 -4.96
N ALA A 42 7.17 5.22 -5.73
CA ALA A 42 5.94 5.62 -6.43
C ALA A 42 4.80 5.83 -5.42
N GLU A 43 4.17 7.00 -5.49
CA GLU A 43 3.01 7.37 -4.72
C GLU A 43 1.76 7.37 -5.60
N LEU A 44 0.75 6.61 -5.22
CA LEU A 44 -0.56 6.64 -5.83
C LEU A 44 -1.59 7.11 -4.80
N SER A 45 -2.32 8.17 -5.14
CA SER A 45 -3.40 8.71 -4.31
C SER A 45 -4.74 8.64 -5.02
N LEU A 46 -5.72 7.97 -4.43
CA LEU A 46 -7.07 7.79 -5.00
C LEU A 46 -8.17 8.14 -3.98
N ILE A 47 -9.45 8.11 -4.38
CA ILE A 47 -10.55 8.24 -3.40
C ILE A 47 -10.66 6.97 -2.55
N SER A 48 -10.61 5.81 -3.21
CA SER A 48 -10.64 4.50 -2.57
C SER A 48 -10.01 3.47 -3.50
N PHE A 49 -9.55 2.35 -2.94
CA PHE A 49 -8.94 1.28 -3.69
C PHE A 49 -9.53 -0.07 -3.27
N GLU A 50 -10.05 -0.82 -4.25
CA GLU A 50 -10.52 -2.18 -4.04
C GLU A 50 -9.80 -3.15 -4.96
N GLN A 51 -9.13 -4.14 -4.37
CA GLN A 51 -8.56 -5.26 -5.10
C GLN A 51 -9.52 -6.45 -5.11
N LYS A 52 -9.98 -6.86 -6.29
CA LYS A 52 -10.78 -8.09 -6.43
C LYS A 52 -9.87 -9.33 -6.43
N PRO A 53 -10.38 -10.49 -5.96
CA PRO A 53 -9.65 -11.76 -6.06
C PRO A 53 -9.23 -12.04 -7.51
N GLY A 54 -8.02 -12.59 -7.69
CA GLY A 54 -7.44 -12.85 -9.02
C GLY A 54 -6.64 -11.68 -9.62
N SER A 55 -6.53 -10.57 -8.89
CA SER A 55 -5.59 -9.49 -9.20
C SER A 55 -4.45 -9.42 -8.19
N LEU A 56 -3.36 -8.72 -8.53
CA LEU A 56 -2.15 -8.59 -7.72
C LEU A 56 -1.77 -7.12 -7.53
N LEU A 57 -1.41 -6.74 -6.30
CA LEU A 57 -0.74 -5.48 -5.99
C LEU A 57 0.73 -5.79 -5.70
N VAL A 58 1.65 -5.16 -6.42
CA VAL A 58 3.10 -5.22 -6.17
C VAL A 58 3.56 -3.84 -5.73
N MET A 59 4.27 -3.77 -4.61
CA MET A 59 4.76 -2.54 -4.02
C MET A 59 6.28 -2.63 -3.81
N GLY A 60 6.99 -1.69 -4.42
CA GLY A 60 8.43 -1.53 -4.25
C GLY A 60 8.81 -0.72 -3.01
N PRO A 61 10.11 -0.57 -2.73
CA PRO A 61 10.59 0.16 -1.58
C PRO A 61 10.16 1.63 -1.63
N GLY A 62 9.69 2.16 -0.51
CA GLY A 62 9.24 3.55 -0.35
C GLY A 62 7.96 3.90 -1.10
N SER A 63 7.30 2.95 -1.77
CA SER A 63 6.04 3.20 -2.47
C SER A 63 4.90 3.51 -1.50
N VAL A 64 3.94 4.32 -1.94
CA VAL A 64 2.81 4.75 -1.13
C VAL A 64 1.50 4.55 -1.87
N LEU A 65 0.57 3.80 -1.28
CA LEU A 65 -0.82 3.78 -1.70
C LEU A 65 -1.64 4.55 -0.67
N SER A 66 -2.33 5.60 -1.12
CA SER A 66 -3.07 6.48 -0.22
C SER A 66 -4.49 6.76 -0.69
N THR A 67 -5.39 6.98 0.26
CA THR A 67 -6.70 7.57 -0.03
C THR A 67 -6.72 9.06 0.30
N HIS A 68 -7.46 9.86 -0.47
CA HIS A 68 -7.70 11.27 -0.21
C HIS A 68 -9.19 11.59 -0.21
N LYS A 69 -9.54 12.72 0.40
CA LYS A 69 -10.94 13.16 0.46
C LYS A 69 -11.38 13.72 -0.89
N PRO A 70 -12.59 13.36 -1.39
CA PRO A 70 -13.16 14.03 -2.55
C PRO A 70 -13.29 15.53 -2.28
N THR A 71 -12.78 16.37 -3.18
CA THR A 71 -12.79 17.84 -3.02
C THR A 71 -14.15 18.47 -3.31
N ALA A 72 -15.14 17.70 -3.79
CA ALA A 72 -16.35 18.22 -4.42
C ALA A 72 -17.69 17.97 -3.70
N SER A 73 -17.74 17.26 -2.56
CA SER A 73 -19.01 17.10 -1.83
C SER A 73 -18.82 17.02 -0.33
N GLY A 74 -19.76 17.61 0.42
CA GLY A 74 -19.80 17.62 1.89
C GLY A 74 -20.01 16.25 2.55
N SER A 75 -19.57 15.16 1.92
CA SER A 75 -19.51 13.81 2.50
C SER A 75 -18.14 13.61 3.15
N ALA A 76 -18.15 13.31 4.45
CA ALA A 76 -17.07 13.64 5.39
C ALA A 76 -15.93 12.60 5.54
N ALA A 77 -15.76 11.62 4.64
CA ALA A 77 -14.74 10.58 4.81
C ALA A 77 -13.97 10.30 3.51
N SER A 78 -12.67 10.03 3.63
CA SER A 78 -11.92 9.38 2.57
C SER A 78 -12.37 7.91 2.48
N GLY A 79 -12.32 7.31 1.29
CA GLY A 79 -12.63 5.89 1.15
C GLY A 79 -11.50 5.02 1.71
N GLY A 80 -11.77 3.72 1.75
CA GLY A 80 -10.88 2.69 2.27
C GLY A 80 -9.95 2.07 1.23
N ILE A 81 -9.10 1.19 1.73
CA ILE A 81 -8.19 0.36 0.94
C ILE A 81 -8.53 -1.10 1.26
N VAL A 82 -8.98 -1.85 0.26
CA VAL A 82 -9.23 -3.29 0.37
C VAL A 82 -8.20 -4.01 -0.48
N ILE A 83 -7.33 -4.78 0.17
CA ILE A 83 -6.27 -5.55 -0.46
C ILE A 83 -6.51 -7.03 -0.16
N ASN A 84 -6.38 -7.84 -1.21
CA ASN A 84 -6.44 -9.29 -1.13
C ASN A 84 -5.06 -9.92 -1.27
N ASN A 85 -4.28 -9.55 -2.29
CA ASN A 85 -2.94 -10.09 -2.50
C ASN A 85 -1.94 -8.96 -2.69
N ILE A 86 -0.99 -8.85 -1.79
CA ILE A 86 0.10 -7.85 -1.86
C ILE A 86 1.44 -8.56 -1.93
N THR A 87 2.27 -8.14 -2.88
CA THR A 87 3.68 -8.52 -2.98
C THR A 87 4.53 -7.29 -2.67
N ILE A 88 5.44 -7.44 -1.73
CA ILE A 88 6.46 -6.43 -1.44
C ILE A 88 7.73 -6.86 -2.16
N ASP A 89 8.14 -6.06 -3.14
CA ASP A 89 9.28 -6.37 -3.99
C ASP A 89 10.46 -5.48 -3.67
N PHE A 90 11.47 -6.04 -3.01
CA PHE A 90 12.72 -5.40 -2.65
C PHE A 90 13.87 -5.75 -3.61
N SER A 91 13.57 -6.30 -4.78
CA SER A 91 14.59 -6.66 -5.79
C SER A 91 15.44 -5.47 -6.26
N GLU A 92 14.92 -4.24 -6.16
CA GLU A 92 15.62 -3.00 -6.50
C GLU A 92 16.49 -2.42 -5.37
N ILE A 93 16.54 -3.07 -4.20
CA ILE A 93 17.52 -2.69 -3.17
C ILE A 93 18.89 -3.19 -3.63
N VAL A 94 19.64 -2.32 -4.29
CA VAL A 94 21.08 -2.49 -4.45
C VAL A 94 21.70 -2.28 -3.08
N SER A 95 22.68 -3.13 -2.74
CA SER A 95 23.36 -3.28 -1.46
C SER A 95 24.16 -2.07 -0.96
N ASP A 96 23.70 -0.85 -1.23
CA ASP A 96 24.23 0.38 -0.65
C ASP A 96 23.54 0.61 0.71
N ASN A 97 24.03 -0.11 1.72
CA ASN A 97 23.69 -0.03 3.15
C ASN A 97 22.40 -0.69 3.63
N GLY A 98 21.61 -1.32 2.75
CA GLY A 98 20.44 -2.13 3.15
C GLY A 98 19.31 -1.35 3.82
N VAL A 99 19.32 -0.01 3.73
CA VAL A 99 18.25 0.84 4.27
C VAL A 99 17.24 1.11 3.15
N ALA A 100 16.14 0.37 3.17
CA ALA A 100 14.98 0.67 2.34
C ALA A 100 13.80 1.07 3.21
N SER A 101 13.09 2.09 2.76
CA SER A 101 11.81 2.46 3.37
C SER A 101 10.78 1.38 3.03
N PRO A 102 9.99 0.91 4.01
CA PRO A 102 8.91 -0.01 3.71
C PRO A 102 7.86 0.68 2.82
N PRO A 103 7.15 -0.08 1.96
CA PRO A 103 5.93 0.41 1.34
C PRO A 103 4.94 0.87 2.42
N THR A 104 4.11 1.86 2.09
CA THR A 104 3.18 2.47 3.05
C THR A 104 1.75 2.50 2.52
N LEU A 105 0.79 2.15 3.38
CA LEU A 105 -0.63 2.41 3.14
C LEU A 105 -1.11 3.58 4.01
N LYS A 106 -1.78 4.57 3.41
CA LYS A 106 -2.28 5.76 4.12
C LYS A 106 -3.77 5.99 3.85
N LEU A 107 -4.49 6.41 4.87
CA LEU A 107 -5.89 6.85 4.74
C LEU A 107 -5.99 8.35 4.92
N GLY A 108 -6.93 8.98 4.22
CA GLY A 108 -7.29 10.38 4.45
C GLY A 108 -6.15 11.37 4.22
N ALA A 109 -5.18 11.03 3.36
CA ALA A 109 -4.11 11.91 2.97
C ALA A 109 -4.72 13.20 2.39
N THR A 110 -4.45 14.33 3.05
CA THR A 110 -4.71 15.63 2.46
C THR A 110 -3.83 15.78 1.22
N PRO A 111 -4.35 16.26 0.08
CA PRO A 111 -3.50 16.67 -1.03
C PRO A 111 -2.63 17.83 -0.54
N THR A 112 -1.41 17.55 -0.09
CA THR A 112 -0.49 18.58 0.40
C THR A 112 0.49 18.99 -0.69
N PRO A 113 0.77 20.29 -0.84
CA PRO A 113 2.03 20.77 -1.41
C PRO A 113 3.18 20.44 -0.45
N ILE A 114 4.28 19.98 -1.03
CA ILE A 114 5.69 19.85 -0.58
C ILE A 114 6.03 19.90 0.94
N ALA A 115 6.66 18.80 1.37
CA ALA A 115 7.68 18.54 2.41
C ALA A 115 7.48 18.96 3.90
N ALA A 116 7.63 17.98 4.79
CA ALA A 116 8.31 18.11 6.09
C ALA A 116 8.84 16.75 6.57
N GLY A 117 10.05 16.74 7.16
CA GLY A 117 10.92 15.58 7.37
C GLY A 117 10.56 14.60 8.51
N PRO A 118 11.50 13.69 8.86
CA PRO A 118 11.20 12.45 9.57
C PRO A 118 11.04 12.64 11.08
N GLY A 119 9.90 12.21 11.62
CA GLY A 119 9.64 12.07 13.06
C GLY A 119 9.80 10.63 13.52
N ALA A 120 10.46 10.44 14.66
CA ALA A 120 10.77 9.14 15.27
C ALA A 120 9.51 8.45 15.83
N HIS A 121 9.39 7.13 15.63
CA HIS A 121 8.31 6.29 16.18
C HIS A 121 8.85 5.27 17.19
N ARG A 122 8.11 5.12 18.31
CA ARG A 122 8.36 4.18 19.41
C ARG A 122 7.17 3.20 19.44
N SER A 123 7.41 1.92 19.18
CA SER A 123 6.35 0.91 19.06
C SER A 123 5.81 0.47 20.44
N LYS A 124 4.50 0.21 20.50
CA LYS A 124 3.86 -0.63 21.53
C LYS A 124 3.05 -1.69 20.78
N GLN A 125 3.53 -2.94 20.81
CA GLN A 125 2.81 -4.09 20.28
C GLN A 125 1.58 -4.39 21.15
N SER A 126 0.42 -4.53 20.51
CA SER A 126 -0.78 -5.11 21.12
C SER A 126 -1.25 -6.25 20.22
N ALA A 127 -1.54 -7.40 20.83
CA ALA A 127 -1.82 -8.67 20.17
C ALA A 127 -3.08 -8.63 19.28
N LEU A 128 -3.04 -9.44 18.21
CA LEU A 128 -4.06 -9.57 17.16
C LEU A 128 -5.33 -10.31 17.66
N PRO A 129 -6.54 -9.73 17.52
CA PRO A 129 -7.81 -10.44 17.72
C PRO A 129 -8.35 -11.08 16.41
N GLN A 130 -8.82 -12.32 16.49
CA GLN A 130 -9.72 -13.00 15.53
C GLN A 130 -11.03 -13.38 16.28
N ALA A 131 -12.25 -13.51 15.73
CA ALA A 131 -12.83 -13.24 14.42
C ALA A 131 -14.36 -13.09 14.60
N ASN A 132 -14.92 -12.02 14.02
CA ASN A 132 -16.27 -11.99 13.43
C ASN A 132 -16.29 -10.79 12.46
N LYS A 133 -15.53 -10.89 11.36
CA LYS A 133 -15.32 -9.75 10.48
C LYS A 133 -16.45 -9.60 9.48
N GLN A 134 -17.13 -8.46 9.57
CA GLN A 134 -18.00 -7.94 8.53
C GLN A 134 -17.22 -7.86 7.20
N ALA A 135 -17.90 -8.11 6.08
CA ALA A 135 -17.27 -8.02 4.76
C ALA A 135 -16.57 -6.66 4.60
N PRO A 136 -15.39 -6.61 3.96
CA PRO A 136 -14.64 -5.37 3.81
C PRO A 136 -15.49 -4.34 3.07
N ASP A 137 -15.59 -3.15 3.64
CA ASP A 137 -16.37 -2.05 3.09
C ASP A 137 -15.42 -0.94 2.64
N VAL A 138 -15.22 -0.85 1.33
CA VAL A 138 -14.29 0.12 0.71
C VAL A 138 -14.76 1.58 0.90
N ASP A 139 -16.00 1.81 1.32
CA ASP A 139 -16.50 3.15 1.59
C ASP A 139 -16.19 3.62 3.02
N GLN A 140 -15.74 2.72 3.90
CA GLN A 140 -15.22 3.07 5.21
C GLN A 140 -13.77 3.52 5.10
N GLU A 141 -13.40 4.54 5.87
CA GLU A 141 -12.01 4.97 6.02
C GLU A 141 -11.24 3.93 6.85
N LYS A 142 -10.94 2.79 6.23
CA LYS A 142 -10.30 1.62 6.81
C LYS A 142 -9.43 0.91 5.78
N ILE A 143 -8.42 0.19 6.27
CA ILE A 143 -7.60 -0.72 5.49
C ILE A 143 -8.00 -2.15 5.84
N TYR A 144 -8.34 -2.93 4.83
CA TYR A 144 -8.65 -4.35 4.95
C TYR A 144 -7.57 -5.16 4.24
N LEU A 145 -6.85 -6.00 4.99
CA LEU A 145 -5.86 -6.94 4.45
C LEU A 145 -6.46 -8.36 4.56
N THR A 146 -7.00 -8.87 3.47
CA THR A 146 -7.89 -10.04 3.50
C THR A 146 -7.30 -11.34 2.96
N GLY A 147 -6.08 -11.30 2.43
CA GLY A 147 -5.43 -12.47 1.85
C GLY A 147 -3.92 -12.46 2.08
N THR A 148 -3.14 -12.79 1.05
CA THR A 148 -1.73 -13.14 1.24
C THR A 148 -0.80 -11.94 1.10
N LEU A 149 0.16 -11.86 2.03
CA LEU A 149 1.35 -11.01 1.94
C LEU A 149 2.51 -11.85 1.43
N THR A 150 3.05 -11.47 0.27
CA THR A 150 4.25 -12.06 -0.33
C THR A 150 5.38 -11.05 -0.28
N LEU A 151 6.61 -11.55 -0.16
CA LEU A 151 7.81 -10.74 -0.02
C LEU A 151 8.89 -11.32 -0.94
N ILE A 152 9.57 -10.44 -1.67
CA ILE A 152 10.64 -10.80 -2.60
C ILE A 152 11.89 -9.98 -2.21
N ASP A 153 12.91 -10.65 -1.69
CA ASP A 153 14.25 -10.10 -1.45
C ASP A 153 15.30 -11.08 -2.00
N PRO A 154 15.67 -10.98 -3.29
CA PRO A 154 16.59 -11.91 -3.92
C PRO A 154 18.02 -11.77 -3.39
N SER A 155 18.36 -10.61 -2.83
CA SER A 155 19.68 -10.31 -2.28
C SER A 155 19.86 -10.85 -0.87
N GLY A 156 18.75 -11.07 -0.16
CA GLY A 156 18.72 -11.40 1.27
C GLY A 156 19.24 -10.28 2.17
N VAL A 157 19.58 -9.11 1.63
CA VAL A 157 20.24 -8.02 2.36
C VAL A 157 19.29 -7.37 3.35
N PHE A 158 17.98 -7.37 3.08
CA PHE A 158 17.01 -6.74 3.98
C PHE A 158 16.82 -7.55 5.28
N TYR A 159 17.02 -8.87 5.23
CA TYR A 159 16.86 -9.78 6.38
C TYR A 159 18.17 -10.31 6.97
N GLN A 160 19.30 -10.12 6.29
CA GLN A 160 20.60 -10.38 6.91
C GLN A 160 20.77 -9.37 8.04
N ASN A 161 20.57 -9.83 9.29
CA ASN A 161 20.97 -9.08 10.47
C ASN A 161 22.50 -9.01 10.46
N PRO A 162 23.12 -7.92 9.97
CA PRO A 162 24.57 -7.85 9.87
C PRO A 162 25.21 -7.71 11.26
N TYR A 163 24.39 -7.39 12.27
CA TYR A 163 24.76 -7.22 13.67
C TYR A 163 24.31 -8.45 14.46
N LEU A 164 25.08 -9.53 14.33
CA LEU A 164 24.91 -10.75 15.12
C LEU A 164 24.71 -10.40 16.61
N GLY A 165 23.60 -10.87 17.20
CA GLY A 165 23.30 -10.71 18.62
C GLY A 165 22.43 -9.50 18.99
N GLN A 166 21.91 -8.74 18.03
CA GLN A 166 20.89 -7.70 18.29
C GLN A 166 19.53 -8.09 17.73
N ASP A 167 18.48 -7.97 18.54
CA ASP A 167 17.11 -8.05 18.05
C ASP A 167 16.81 -6.84 17.16
N ARG A 168 16.45 -7.09 15.90
CA ARG A 168 16.02 -6.04 14.96
C ARG A 168 14.55 -6.20 14.62
N GLU A 169 13.80 -5.13 14.82
CA GLU A 169 12.44 -4.99 14.31
C GLU A 169 12.54 -4.47 12.87
N ILE A 170 12.05 -5.26 11.90
CA ILE A 170 12.01 -4.89 10.49
C ILE A 170 10.55 -4.62 10.11
N GLU A 171 10.24 -3.37 9.78
CA GLU A 171 8.92 -3.00 9.29
C GLU A 171 8.77 -3.45 7.83
N LEU A 172 7.77 -4.31 7.56
CA LEU A 172 7.51 -4.82 6.21
C LEU A 172 6.59 -3.88 5.43
N LEU A 173 5.55 -3.39 6.09
CA LEU A 173 4.51 -2.56 5.51
C LEU A 173 4.09 -1.55 6.57
N ALA A 174 4.28 -0.27 6.26
CA ALA A 174 3.85 0.80 7.14
C ALA A 174 2.34 1.00 7.02
N LEU A 175 1.65 0.89 8.15
CA LEU A 175 0.20 1.01 8.27
C LEU A 175 -0.17 2.28 9.08
N PRO A 176 -1.43 2.74 9.00
CA PRO A 176 -1.93 3.81 9.88
C PRO A 176 -1.70 3.46 11.35
N GLN A 177 -1.28 4.45 12.13
CA GLN A 177 -1.00 4.29 13.57
C GLN A 177 -2.28 4.00 14.39
N ASP A 178 -3.43 4.44 13.89
CA ASP A 178 -4.73 4.13 14.49
C ASP A 178 -5.14 2.71 14.10
N SER A 179 -4.97 1.76 15.04
CA SER A 179 -5.31 0.35 14.82
C SER A 179 -6.80 0.13 14.60
N SER A 180 -7.69 1.05 14.98
CA SER A 180 -9.13 0.95 14.66
C SER A 180 -9.42 1.10 13.17
N LYS A 181 -8.44 1.63 12.41
CA LYS A 181 -8.49 1.86 10.97
C LYS A 181 -7.95 0.68 10.17
N VAL A 182 -7.51 -0.40 10.82
CA VAL A 182 -6.87 -1.54 10.17
C VAL A 182 -7.55 -2.83 10.59
N ASP A 183 -8.00 -3.60 9.61
CA ASP A 183 -8.59 -4.92 9.78
C ASP A 183 -7.76 -5.96 8.99
N ILE A 184 -6.92 -6.73 9.69
CA ILE A 184 -6.11 -7.87 9.14
C ILE A 184 -6.78 -9.22 9.39
#